data_AF-A0A0E0R612-F1
#
_entry.id   AF-A0A0E0R612-F1
#
_cell.length_a   1.000
_cell.length_b   1.000
_cell.length_c   1.000
_cell.angle_alpha   90.00
_cell.angle_beta   90.00
_cell.angle_gamma   90.00
#
_symmetry.space_group_name_H-M   'P 1'
#
loop_
_entity.id
_entity.type
_entity.pdbx_description
1 polymer ?
#
loop_
_entity_poly.entity_id
_entity_poly.type
_entity_poly.pdbx_seq_one_letter_code
_entity_poly.pdbx_strand_id
1 'polypeptide(L)'
;MAEAVLLALTKIGNALADEIAKELIAKLSEKVNNLKDLDEKIEQMRKQLTTMNNVILQIGTTYLTDEVVKGWIGEVRKVAYRVEDVMDKYSYYSVQMAEEWFLKKYFIKASHYVSVFTEIANEVVKIEKEIKQVIELKDQWLHPSQLVSDPLTEMERQRSRDSFPELVKDEDLVGIEDNRRLLTEWLYTDELDSKVITVSGMGGLGKTTLVTNVYEREKINFSAHAWMVVSQTYTVDALLRKLLWKVGYTKPPLSTLSNMPLLSGLLLSAKDENEPLCFQALKPRSTELHRLIIRGQWANGTLDYPIFRSHSKYLKYLALSWCHLGEDPLGMLASHLSNLTYLRLNNMHSAETLVLDAEAFPYLKTLVLNKMPDVNQIKIMDGALPCIEGLYIASLPKLNKVPQGIESLSSLKKLWLTSLHKDFKIQWNGNGMHQKMLHVAEVRI
;
A
#
# COMPACT_ATOMS: atom_id res chain seq x y z
N MET A 1 20.09 -0.59 -10.29
CA MET A 1 19.79 0.83 -10.59
C MET A 1 20.47 1.81 -9.65
N ALA A 2 20.47 1.58 -8.33
CA ALA A 2 21.15 2.44 -7.34
C ALA A 2 22.68 2.27 -7.28
N GLU A 3 23.23 1.26 -7.97
CA GLU A 3 24.65 0.89 -7.87
C GLU A 3 25.62 2.02 -8.28
N ALA A 4 25.37 2.71 -9.40
CA ALA A 4 26.22 3.81 -9.85
C ALA A 4 26.23 4.98 -8.84
N VAL A 5 25.07 5.31 -8.26
CA VAL A 5 24.96 6.38 -7.25
C VAL A 5 25.67 5.98 -5.96
N LEU A 6 25.50 4.72 -5.53
CA LEU A 6 26.16 4.19 -4.34
C LEU A 6 27.69 4.16 -4.51
N LEU A 7 28.16 3.77 -5.70
CA LEU A 7 29.58 3.76 -6.04
C LEU A 7 30.16 5.18 -6.01
N ALA A 8 29.51 6.14 -6.67
CA ALA A 8 29.89 7.54 -6.64
C ALA A 8 29.94 8.11 -5.20
N LEU A 9 28.93 7.81 -4.37
CA LEU A 9 28.91 8.21 -2.95
C LEU A 9 30.05 7.61 -2.15
N THR A 10 30.42 6.36 -2.44
CA THR A 10 31.57 5.70 -1.79
C THR A 10 32.88 6.38 -2.15
N LYS A 11 33.07 6.73 -3.44
CA LYS A 11 34.27 7.43 -3.92
C LYS A 11 34.39 8.84 -3.33
N ILE A 12 33.29 9.59 -3.27
CA ILE A 12 33.25 10.89 -2.58
C ILE A 12 33.59 10.72 -1.09
N GLY A 13 33.03 9.71 -0.42
CA GLY A 13 33.32 9.42 0.98
C GLY A 13 34.81 9.18 1.23
N ASN A 14 35.48 8.44 0.35
CA ASN A 14 36.93 8.21 0.43
C ASN A 14 37.71 9.52 0.22
N ALA A 15 37.36 10.32 -0.79
CA ALA A 15 38.02 11.60 -1.06
C ALA A 15 37.91 12.57 0.13
N LEU A 16 36.75 12.63 0.77
CA LEU A 16 36.50 13.46 1.95
C LEU A 16 37.12 12.90 3.23
N ALA A 17 37.53 11.63 3.28
CA ALA A 17 38.21 11.05 4.43
C ALA A 17 39.74 11.23 4.37
N ASP A 18 40.28 11.62 3.23
CA ASP A 18 41.73 11.77 3.01
C ASP A 18 42.24 13.13 3.54
N GLU A 19 42.49 13.19 4.85
CA GLU A 19 42.99 14.40 5.53
C GLU A 19 44.37 14.86 5.01
N ILE A 20 45.22 13.95 4.54
CA ILE A 20 46.54 14.28 4.00
C ILE A 20 46.39 15.02 2.67
N ALA A 21 45.53 14.50 1.79
CA ALA A 21 45.23 15.15 0.52
C ALA A 21 44.68 16.57 0.73
N LYS A 22 43.75 16.74 1.69
CA LYS A 22 43.18 18.05 2.02
C LYS A 22 44.24 19.05 2.47
N GLU A 23 45.14 18.66 3.37
CA GLU A 23 46.20 19.55 3.85
C GLU A 23 47.14 19.99 2.70
N LEU A 24 47.46 19.05 1.79
CA LEU A 24 48.32 19.33 0.64
C LEU A 24 47.62 20.21 -0.40
N ILE A 25 46.34 19.96 -0.69
CA ILE A 25 45.54 20.81 -1.60
C ILE A 25 45.37 22.21 -1.00
N ALA A 26 45.18 22.34 0.31
CA ALA A 26 45.12 23.63 0.99
C ALA A 26 46.42 24.43 0.81
N LYS A 27 47.59 23.77 0.90
CA LYS A 27 48.90 24.40 0.60
C LYS A 27 49.03 24.84 -0.87
N LEU A 28 48.47 24.06 -1.81
CA LEU A 28 48.42 24.44 -3.22
C LEU A 28 47.46 25.61 -3.49
N SER A 29 46.41 25.72 -2.69
CA SER A 29 45.34 26.73 -2.82
C SER A 29 45.79 28.17 -2.54
N GLU A 30 46.97 28.38 -1.91
CA GLU A 30 47.54 29.72 -1.73
C GLU A 30 47.72 30.47 -3.06
N LYS A 31 47.78 29.74 -4.19
CA LYS A 31 47.99 30.29 -5.54
C LYS A 31 46.74 30.30 -6.42
N VAL A 32 45.65 29.60 -6.05
CA VAL A 32 44.44 29.45 -6.88
C VAL A 32 43.18 29.37 -6.03
N ASN A 33 42.24 30.31 -6.24
CA ASN A 33 41.02 30.41 -5.43
C ASN A 33 40.05 29.23 -5.60
N ASN A 34 39.92 28.66 -6.81
CA ASN A 34 38.97 27.56 -7.07
C ASN A 34 39.26 26.27 -6.26
N LEU A 35 40.46 26.14 -5.69
CA LEU A 35 40.85 25.01 -4.86
C LEU A 35 40.42 25.14 -3.40
N LYS A 36 40.17 26.38 -2.92
CA LYS A 36 39.77 26.61 -1.52
C LYS A 36 38.39 26.03 -1.22
N ASP A 37 37.53 26.02 -2.22
CA ASP A 37 36.11 25.67 -2.07
C ASP A 37 35.83 24.22 -2.52
N LEU A 38 36.88 23.47 -2.92
CA LEU A 38 36.74 22.16 -3.56
C LEU A 38 36.06 21.14 -2.64
N ASP A 39 36.50 21.04 -1.39
CA ASP A 39 35.95 20.10 -0.40
C ASP A 39 34.48 20.41 -0.09
N GLU A 40 34.13 21.70 0.02
CA GLU A 40 32.75 22.13 0.25
C GLU A 40 31.85 21.71 -0.92
N LYS A 41 32.33 21.89 -2.15
CA LYS A 41 31.60 21.47 -3.35
C LYS A 41 31.46 19.96 -3.45
N ILE A 42 32.50 19.19 -3.12
CA ILE A 42 32.45 17.72 -3.08
C ILE A 42 31.42 17.26 -2.04
N GLU A 43 31.40 17.87 -0.86
CA GLU A 43 30.41 17.59 0.19
C GLU A 43 28.98 17.97 -0.24
N GLN A 44 28.82 19.07 -0.98
CA GLN A 44 27.52 19.46 -1.56
C GLN A 44 27.02 18.43 -2.58
N MET A 45 27.90 17.96 -3.48
CA MET A 45 27.55 16.87 -4.41
C MET A 45 27.13 15.60 -3.66
N ARG A 46 27.84 15.23 -2.58
CA ARG A 46 27.50 14.09 -1.73
C ARG A 46 26.08 14.19 -1.19
N LYS A 47 25.71 15.34 -0.62
CA LYS A 47 24.37 15.60 -0.07
C LYS A 47 23.29 15.50 -1.15
N GLN A 48 23.54 16.06 -2.33
CA GLN A 48 22.58 16.04 -3.44
C GLN A 48 22.38 14.62 -3.99
N LEU A 49 23.46 13.89 -4.27
CA LEU A 49 23.39 12.49 -4.73
C LEU A 49 22.73 11.58 -3.70
N THR A 50 22.98 11.79 -2.40
CA THR A 50 22.32 11.04 -1.32
C THR A 50 20.82 11.28 -1.34
N THR A 51 20.40 12.53 -1.53
CA THR A 51 18.99 12.91 -1.61
C THR A 51 18.33 12.26 -2.84
N MET A 52 18.98 12.29 -4.00
CA MET A 52 18.50 11.62 -5.21
C MET A 52 18.37 10.11 -5.01
N ASN A 53 19.35 9.47 -4.37
CA ASN A 53 19.30 8.04 -4.07
C ASN A 53 18.10 7.69 -3.17
N ASN A 54 17.83 8.50 -2.14
CA ASN A 54 16.68 8.30 -1.26
C ASN A 54 15.35 8.41 -2.02
N VAL A 55 15.24 9.36 -2.96
CA VAL A 55 14.06 9.47 -3.84
C VAL A 55 13.92 8.23 -4.73
N ILE A 56 15.02 7.76 -5.33
CA ILE A 56 15.01 6.54 -6.16
C ILE A 56 14.56 5.32 -5.33
N LEU A 57 15.03 5.20 -4.09
CA LEU A 57 14.61 4.14 -3.17
C LEU A 57 13.14 4.24 -2.78
N GLN A 58 12.62 5.46 -2.57
CA GLN A 58 11.23 5.70 -2.22
C GLN A 58 10.27 5.39 -3.39
N ILE A 59 10.68 5.67 -4.62
CA ILE A 59 9.92 5.31 -5.83
C ILE A 59 9.82 3.78 -5.96
N GLY A 60 10.81 3.03 -5.51
CA GLY A 60 10.79 1.57 -5.53
C GLY A 60 10.74 0.97 -6.96
N THR A 61 10.53 -0.34 -7.06
CA THR A 61 10.46 -1.04 -8.36
C THR A 61 9.10 -0.90 -9.06
N THR A 62 8.09 -0.36 -8.38
CA THR A 62 6.69 -0.32 -8.83
C THR A 62 6.46 0.67 -9.97
N TYR A 63 7.26 1.74 -10.05
CA TYR A 63 7.15 2.80 -11.06
C TYR A 63 8.21 2.70 -12.18
N LEU A 64 8.94 1.60 -12.25
CA LEU A 64 9.93 1.35 -13.31
C LEU A 64 9.32 1.22 -14.72
N THR A 65 8.00 1.10 -14.82
CA THR A 65 7.27 1.09 -16.09
C THR A 65 6.95 2.49 -16.61
N ASP A 66 7.11 3.53 -15.79
CA ASP A 66 6.91 4.92 -16.21
C ASP A 66 8.17 5.41 -16.93
N GLU A 67 8.05 5.73 -18.21
CA GLU A 67 9.16 6.18 -19.06
C GLU A 67 9.72 7.54 -18.60
N VAL A 68 8.93 8.39 -17.93
CA VAL A 68 9.39 9.68 -17.37
C VAL A 68 10.30 9.41 -16.16
N VAL A 69 9.86 8.55 -15.25
CA VAL A 69 10.65 8.15 -14.07
C VAL A 69 11.95 7.46 -14.50
N LYS A 70 11.86 6.54 -15.46
CA LYS A 70 13.01 5.81 -16.01
C LYS A 70 14.00 6.75 -16.71
N GLY A 71 13.50 7.74 -17.47
CA GLY A 71 14.31 8.78 -18.08
C GLY A 71 15.08 9.60 -17.06
N TRP A 72 14.40 10.08 -16.01
CA TRP A 72 15.03 10.84 -14.93
C TRP A 72 16.10 10.02 -14.18
N ILE A 73 15.81 8.75 -13.83
CA ILE A 73 16.81 7.85 -13.22
C ILE A 73 18.02 7.65 -14.16
N GLY A 74 17.79 7.63 -15.47
CA GLY A 74 18.85 7.60 -16.47
C GLY A 74 19.79 8.80 -16.38
N GLU A 75 19.25 10.01 -16.23
CA GLU A 75 20.04 11.24 -16.06
C GLU A 75 20.81 11.25 -14.74
N VAL A 76 20.19 10.83 -13.63
CA VAL A 76 20.88 10.68 -12.33
C VAL A 76 22.06 9.72 -12.47
N ARG A 77 21.90 8.62 -13.22
CA ARG A 77 22.97 7.64 -13.45
C ARG A 77 24.14 8.22 -14.25
N LYS A 78 23.85 9.00 -15.31
CA LYS A 78 24.90 9.67 -16.10
C LYS A 78 25.75 10.59 -15.24
N VAL A 79 25.11 11.38 -14.38
CA VAL A 79 25.81 12.27 -13.44
C VAL A 79 26.64 11.46 -12.43
N ALA A 80 26.10 10.36 -11.91
CA ALA A 80 26.84 9.50 -10.98
C ALA A 80 28.11 8.90 -11.58
N TYR A 81 28.08 8.43 -12.83
CA TYR A 81 29.30 7.96 -13.51
C TYR A 81 30.33 9.06 -13.68
N ARG A 82 29.88 10.26 -14.04
CA ARG A 82 30.80 11.40 -14.18
C ARG A 82 31.45 11.79 -12.85
N VAL A 83 30.71 11.66 -11.74
CA VAL A 83 31.25 11.86 -10.39
C VAL A 83 32.29 10.78 -10.07
N GLU A 84 31.99 9.52 -10.38
CA GLU A 84 32.92 8.40 -10.20
C GLU A 84 34.24 8.67 -10.94
N ASP A 85 34.19 9.03 -12.23
CA ASP A 85 35.37 9.32 -13.06
C ASP A 85 36.24 10.44 -12.46
N VAL A 86 35.61 11.54 -12.03
CA VAL A 86 36.32 12.69 -11.45
C VAL A 86 36.91 12.35 -10.08
N MET A 87 36.22 11.56 -9.27
CA MET A 87 36.72 11.12 -7.96
C MET A 87 37.83 10.08 -8.08
N ASP A 88 37.82 9.23 -9.11
CA ASP A 88 38.93 8.32 -9.39
C ASP A 88 40.18 9.10 -9.84
N LYS A 89 40.01 10.12 -10.68
CA LYS A 89 41.09 11.06 -11.03
C LYS A 89 41.63 11.76 -9.78
N TYR A 90 40.76 12.28 -8.92
CA TYR A 90 41.15 12.88 -7.64
C TYR A 90 41.94 11.91 -6.77
N SER A 91 41.43 10.70 -6.57
CA SER A 91 42.05 9.69 -5.71
C SER A 91 43.44 9.31 -6.22
N TYR A 92 43.58 9.06 -7.52
CA TYR A 92 44.87 8.76 -8.15
C TYR A 92 45.92 9.85 -7.87
N TYR A 93 45.58 11.11 -8.16
CA TYR A 93 46.53 12.21 -8.00
C TYR A 93 46.76 12.60 -6.54
N SER A 94 45.79 12.36 -5.64
CA SER A 94 45.96 12.59 -4.21
C SER A 94 47.01 11.66 -3.60
N VAL A 95 46.96 10.36 -3.92
CA VAL A 95 47.95 9.36 -3.48
C VAL A 95 49.32 9.66 -4.08
N GLN A 96 49.38 9.91 -5.40
CA GLN A 96 50.63 10.23 -6.08
C GLN A 96 51.28 11.50 -5.50
N MET A 97 50.49 12.55 -5.26
CA MET A 97 50.98 13.79 -4.68
C MET A 97 51.50 13.57 -3.26
N ALA A 98 50.79 12.81 -2.42
CA ALA A 98 51.23 12.49 -1.07
C ALA A 98 52.56 11.73 -1.08
N GLU A 99 52.70 10.67 -1.89
CA GLU A 99 53.95 9.92 -2.03
C GLU A 99 55.12 10.79 -2.49
N GLU A 100 54.92 11.59 -3.54
CA GLU A 100 55.97 12.45 -4.09
C GLU A 100 56.33 13.63 -3.15
N TRP A 101 55.36 14.07 -2.33
CA TRP A 101 55.57 15.03 -1.26
C TRP A 101 56.46 14.47 -0.15
N PHE A 102 56.17 13.25 0.33
CA PHE A 102 57.01 12.59 1.34
C PHE A 102 58.44 12.34 0.86
N LEU A 103 58.63 12.11 -0.44
CA LEU A 103 59.94 11.97 -1.07
C LEU A 103 60.67 13.30 -1.33
N LYS A 104 60.13 14.45 -0.85
CA LYS A 104 60.66 15.81 -1.05
C LYS A 104 60.86 16.21 -2.53
N LYS A 105 60.21 15.53 -3.48
CA LYS A 105 60.26 15.85 -4.93
C LYS A 105 59.30 16.99 -5.32
N TYR A 106 58.55 17.54 -4.36
CA TYR A 106 57.47 18.51 -4.57
C TYR A 106 57.86 19.79 -5.33
N PHE A 107 59.04 20.37 -5.09
CA PHE A 107 59.43 21.67 -5.67
C PHE A 107 59.48 21.67 -7.21
N ILE A 108 59.63 20.50 -7.85
CA ILE A 108 59.76 20.38 -9.31
C ILE A 108 58.39 20.19 -9.99
N LYS A 109 57.39 19.66 -9.28
CA LYS A 109 56.09 19.26 -9.84
C LYS A 109 54.89 19.98 -9.25
N ALA A 110 55.08 20.91 -8.31
CA ALA A 110 53.98 21.66 -7.71
C ALA A 110 53.06 22.32 -8.74
N SER A 111 53.60 22.90 -9.82
CA SER A 111 52.81 23.50 -10.91
C SER A 111 51.92 22.50 -11.64
N HIS A 112 52.38 21.26 -11.80
CA HIS A 112 51.59 20.17 -12.38
C HIS A 112 50.40 19.83 -11.50
N TYR A 113 50.61 19.63 -10.19
CA TYR A 113 49.51 19.34 -9.26
C TYR A 113 48.50 20.48 -9.16
N VAL A 114 48.95 21.74 -9.13
CA VAL A 114 48.04 22.90 -9.21
C VAL A 114 47.17 22.81 -10.46
N SER A 115 47.76 22.53 -11.62
CA SER A 115 47.01 22.40 -12.88
C SER A 115 45.98 21.27 -12.82
N VAL A 116 46.37 20.10 -12.33
CA VAL A 116 45.51 18.91 -12.25
C VAL A 116 44.33 19.12 -11.30
N PHE A 117 44.59 19.59 -10.08
CA PHE A 117 43.51 19.83 -9.11
C PHE A 117 42.63 21.02 -9.51
N THR A 118 43.16 22.01 -10.23
CA THR A 118 42.34 23.08 -10.81
C THR A 118 41.40 22.55 -11.88
N GLU A 119 41.86 21.61 -12.70
CA GLU A 119 41.02 20.92 -13.68
C GLU A 119 39.90 20.12 -12.99
N ILE A 120 40.24 19.32 -11.96
CA ILE A 120 39.28 18.58 -11.15
C ILE A 120 38.25 19.54 -10.53
N ALA A 121 38.68 20.65 -9.94
CA ALA A 121 37.77 21.63 -9.35
C ALA A 121 36.79 22.21 -10.39
N ASN A 122 37.28 22.51 -11.60
CA ASN A 122 36.42 22.96 -12.68
C ASN A 122 35.43 21.87 -13.16
N GLU A 123 35.84 20.60 -13.15
CA GLU A 123 34.93 19.48 -13.45
C GLU A 123 33.86 19.30 -12.38
N VAL A 124 34.23 19.40 -11.10
CA VAL A 124 33.30 19.38 -9.96
C VAL A 124 32.26 20.49 -10.08
N VAL A 125 32.65 21.72 -10.44
CA VAL A 125 31.71 22.83 -10.68
C VAL A 125 30.74 22.54 -11.82
N LYS A 126 31.20 21.89 -12.90
CA LYS A 126 30.33 21.49 -14.02
C LYS A 126 29.33 20.41 -13.58
N ILE A 127 29.78 19.42 -12.82
CA ILE A 127 28.92 18.37 -12.26
C ILE A 127 27.87 18.97 -11.32
N GLU A 128 28.25 19.90 -10.45
CA GLU A 128 27.31 20.58 -9.55
C GLU A 128 26.17 21.28 -10.34
N LYS A 129 26.51 21.86 -11.50
CA LYS A 129 25.53 22.48 -12.40
C LYS A 129 24.60 21.44 -13.05
N GLU A 130 25.14 20.30 -13.49
CA GLU A 130 24.36 19.19 -14.04
C GLU A 130 23.42 18.58 -12.98
N ILE A 131 23.89 18.39 -11.75
CA ILE A 131 23.06 17.94 -10.63
C ILE A 131 21.87 18.87 -10.43
N LYS A 132 22.09 20.20 -10.43
CA LYS A 132 21.01 21.19 -10.29
C LYS A 132 19.99 21.07 -11.42
N GLN A 133 20.42 20.89 -12.67
CA GLN A 133 19.52 20.66 -13.80
C GLN A 133 18.69 19.39 -13.62
N VAL A 134 19.29 18.29 -13.14
CA VAL A 134 18.57 17.03 -12.88
C VAL A 134 17.54 17.18 -11.75
N ILE A 135 17.80 18.04 -10.76
CA ILE A 135 16.83 18.39 -9.69
C ILE A 135 15.68 19.23 -10.26
N GLU A 136 15.96 20.23 -11.10
CA GLU A 136 14.91 21.05 -11.73
C GLU A 136 13.98 20.21 -12.60
N LEU A 137 14.54 19.26 -13.38
CA LEU A 137 13.76 18.32 -14.18
C LEU A 137 12.85 17.44 -13.33
N LYS A 138 13.31 17.03 -12.15
CA LYS A 138 12.50 16.27 -11.19
C LYS A 138 11.26 17.07 -10.79
N ASP A 139 11.42 18.33 -10.38
CA ASP A 139 10.31 19.15 -9.89
C ASP A 139 9.32 19.54 -11.00
N GLN A 140 9.78 19.60 -12.26
CA GLN A 140 8.92 19.83 -13.41
C GLN A 140 8.08 18.60 -13.80
N TRP A 141 8.60 17.38 -13.58
CA TRP A 141 8.02 16.16 -14.16
C TRP A 141 7.39 15.22 -13.13
N LEU A 142 7.81 15.26 -11.86
CA LEU A 142 7.24 14.44 -10.79
C LEU A 142 6.19 15.24 -9.99
N HIS A 143 4.92 15.14 -10.38
CA HIS A 143 3.82 15.67 -9.59
C HIS A 143 3.45 14.72 -8.42
N PRO A 144 3.22 15.24 -7.19
CA PRO A 144 2.87 14.44 -6.01
C PRO A 144 1.61 13.56 -6.18
N SER A 145 0.73 13.88 -7.14
CA SER A 145 -0.51 13.16 -7.43
C SER A 145 -0.32 11.76 -8.02
N GLN A 146 0.90 11.38 -8.41
CA GLN A 146 1.22 10.04 -8.93
C GLN A 146 1.69 9.03 -7.85
N LEU A 147 1.88 9.49 -6.61
CA LEU A 147 2.32 8.66 -5.47
C LEU A 147 1.17 7.95 -4.72
N VAL A 148 -0.07 8.05 -5.21
CA VAL A 148 -1.19 7.24 -4.70
C VAL A 148 -1.35 6.05 -5.62
N SER A 149 -0.87 4.90 -5.16
CA SER A 149 -1.14 3.60 -5.77
C SER A 149 -2.65 3.35 -5.73
N ASP A 150 -3.29 3.16 -6.87
CA ASP A 150 -4.61 2.54 -6.94
C ASP A 150 -4.43 1.02 -6.76
N PRO A 151 -4.98 0.39 -5.70
CA PRO A 151 -4.89 -1.04 -5.48
C PRO A 151 -5.43 -1.87 -6.66
N LEU A 152 -6.31 -1.30 -7.49
CA LEU A 152 -6.93 -1.99 -8.62
C LEU A 152 -5.96 -2.25 -9.78
N THR A 153 -5.03 -1.33 -10.07
CA THR A 153 -4.06 -1.50 -11.17
C THR A 153 -3.02 -2.58 -10.87
N GLU A 154 -2.75 -2.84 -9.60
CA GLU A 154 -1.83 -3.88 -9.15
C GLU A 154 -2.48 -5.27 -9.15
N MET A 155 -3.77 -5.37 -8.85
CA MET A 155 -4.55 -6.61 -8.96
C MET A 155 -4.74 -7.07 -10.42
N GLU A 156 -4.97 -6.15 -11.35
CA GLU A 156 -5.15 -6.49 -12.77
C GLU A 156 -3.84 -6.94 -13.44
N ARG A 157 -2.69 -6.35 -13.05
CA ARG A 157 -1.36 -6.81 -13.50
C ARG A 157 -0.90 -8.12 -12.85
N GLN A 158 -1.41 -8.47 -11.67
CA GLN A 158 -1.11 -9.75 -11.03
C GLN A 158 -1.83 -10.94 -11.69
N ARG A 159 -3.01 -10.72 -12.28
CA ARG A 159 -3.75 -11.78 -12.99
C ARG A 159 -3.05 -12.27 -14.27
N SER A 160 -2.25 -11.42 -14.91
CA SER A 160 -1.56 -11.73 -16.17
C SER A 160 -0.17 -12.37 -16.00
N ARG A 161 0.33 -12.53 -14.77
CA ARG A 161 1.65 -13.10 -14.46
C ARG A 161 1.63 -14.48 -13.81
N ASP A 162 0.46 -15.12 -13.68
CA ASP A 162 0.35 -16.53 -13.30
C ASP A 162 0.79 -17.41 -14.48
N SER A 163 2.06 -17.30 -14.90
CA SER A 163 2.70 -18.30 -15.74
C SER A 163 2.90 -19.53 -14.87
N PHE A 164 2.06 -20.55 -15.07
CA PHE A 164 2.46 -21.90 -14.72
C PHE A 164 3.83 -22.16 -15.34
N PRO A 165 4.81 -22.72 -14.62
CA PRO A 165 6.01 -23.22 -15.27
C PRO A 165 5.56 -24.15 -16.38
N GLU A 166 5.90 -23.81 -17.63
CA GLU A 166 5.65 -24.70 -18.75
C GLU A 166 6.28 -26.05 -18.42
N LEU A 167 5.48 -27.11 -18.46
CA LEU A 167 5.94 -28.44 -18.09
C LEU A 167 7.03 -28.86 -19.09
N VAL A 168 8.28 -28.78 -18.67
CA VAL A 168 9.41 -29.27 -19.46
C VAL A 168 9.28 -30.79 -19.56
N LYS A 169 9.31 -31.31 -20.78
CA LYS A 169 9.22 -32.76 -21.02
C LYS A 169 10.43 -33.45 -20.40
N ASP A 170 10.21 -34.66 -19.89
CA ASP A 170 11.26 -35.42 -19.22
C ASP A 170 12.45 -35.73 -20.14
N GLU A 171 12.20 -35.80 -21.45
CA GLU A 171 13.20 -36.02 -22.51
C GLU A 171 14.18 -34.84 -22.66
N ASP A 172 13.78 -33.64 -22.27
CA ASP A 172 14.58 -32.42 -22.39
C ASP A 172 15.41 -32.12 -21.12
N LEU A 173 15.25 -32.95 -20.06
CA LEU A 173 15.93 -32.78 -18.79
C LEU A 173 17.20 -33.63 -18.74
N VAL A 174 18.33 -33.01 -18.38
CA VAL A 174 19.63 -33.69 -18.28
C VAL A 174 20.27 -33.44 -16.92
N GLY A 175 20.86 -34.48 -16.32
CA GLY A 175 21.69 -34.37 -15.12
C GLY A 175 20.91 -34.01 -13.85
N ILE A 176 19.61 -34.33 -13.80
CA ILE A 176 18.74 -34.07 -12.63
C ILE A 176 18.46 -35.33 -11.81
N GLU A 177 18.90 -36.50 -12.27
CA GLU A 177 18.50 -37.82 -11.78
C GLU A 177 18.81 -38.00 -10.29
N ASP A 178 20.03 -37.67 -9.86
CA ASP A 178 20.45 -37.82 -8.48
C ASP A 178 19.69 -36.90 -7.53
N ASN A 179 19.54 -35.63 -7.91
CA ASN A 179 18.81 -34.64 -7.11
C ASN A 179 17.32 -34.95 -7.04
N ARG A 180 16.74 -35.46 -8.14
CA ARG A 180 15.35 -35.92 -8.19
C ARG A 180 15.15 -37.08 -7.23
N ARG A 181 16.03 -38.09 -7.28
CA ARG A 181 16.00 -39.24 -6.36
C ARG A 181 16.04 -38.80 -4.90
N LEU A 182 16.97 -37.92 -4.53
CA LEU A 182 17.10 -37.40 -3.16
C LEU A 182 15.84 -36.67 -2.69
N LEU A 183 15.26 -35.81 -3.54
CA LEU A 183 14.02 -35.11 -3.21
C LEU A 183 12.85 -36.08 -3.00
N THR A 184 12.72 -37.11 -3.85
CA THR A 184 11.69 -38.14 -3.70
C THR A 184 11.90 -38.95 -2.41
N GLU A 185 13.13 -39.36 -2.08
CA GLU A 185 13.44 -40.07 -0.83
C GLU A 185 13.07 -39.24 0.41
N TRP A 186 13.32 -37.93 0.37
CA TRP A 186 12.94 -37.04 1.47
C TRP A 186 11.43 -36.88 1.65
N LEU A 187 10.62 -37.04 0.60
CA LEU A 187 9.15 -36.96 0.73
C LEU A 187 8.57 -38.11 1.56
N TYR A 188 9.24 -39.27 1.60
CA TYR A 188 8.74 -40.50 2.24
C TYR A 188 9.54 -40.95 3.46
N THR A 189 10.37 -40.08 4.03
CA THR A 189 11.12 -40.41 5.26
C THR A 189 10.20 -40.38 6.49
N ASP A 190 10.35 -41.34 7.40
CA ASP A 190 9.56 -41.49 8.64
C ASP A 190 9.90 -40.43 9.72
N GLU A 191 9.50 -39.16 9.51
CA GLU A 191 9.60 -38.08 10.51
C GLU A 191 8.22 -37.52 10.91
N LEU A 192 8.10 -37.03 12.15
CA LEU A 192 6.85 -36.57 12.78
C LEU A 192 6.22 -35.34 12.08
N ASP A 193 4.95 -35.51 11.68
CA ASP A 193 3.83 -34.59 11.39
C ASP A 193 4.03 -33.28 10.59
N SER A 194 5.24 -32.76 10.33
CA SER A 194 5.45 -31.56 9.49
C SER A 194 6.89 -31.43 8.96
N LYS A 195 7.10 -31.72 7.67
CA LYS A 195 8.40 -31.65 7.00
C LYS A 195 8.52 -30.44 6.07
N VAL A 196 9.69 -29.79 6.08
CA VAL A 196 10.05 -28.70 5.16
C VAL A 196 11.31 -29.07 4.39
N ILE A 197 11.22 -29.09 3.06
CA ILE A 197 12.36 -29.33 2.16
C ILE A 197 12.71 -28.02 1.47
N THR A 198 13.98 -27.61 1.54
CA THR A 198 14.47 -26.36 0.93
C THR A 198 15.43 -26.65 -0.21
N VAL A 199 15.19 -26.06 -1.40
CA VAL A 199 16.09 -26.14 -2.57
C VAL A 199 16.64 -24.75 -2.87
N SER A 200 17.94 -24.56 -2.68
CA SER A 200 18.62 -23.25 -2.82
C SER A 200 19.77 -23.27 -3.83
N GLY A 201 20.08 -22.11 -4.40
CA GLY A 201 21.15 -21.95 -5.39
C GLY A 201 20.95 -20.69 -6.25
N MET A 202 21.96 -20.30 -7.04
CA MET A 202 21.92 -19.13 -7.93
C MET A 202 20.72 -19.15 -8.90
N GLY A 203 20.31 -17.97 -9.37
CA GLY A 203 19.27 -17.82 -10.39
C GLY A 203 19.63 -18.57 -11.68
N GLY A 204 18.64 -19.16 -12.36
CA GLY A 204 18.86 -19.88 -13.62
C GLY A 204 19.37 -21.32 -13.49
N LEU A 205 19.77 -21.79 -12.30
CA LEU A 205 20.28 -23.16 -12.09
C LEU A 205 19.25 -24.31 -12.26
N GLY A 206 18.01 -24.03 -12.68
CA GLY A 206 17.00 -25.08 -12.85
C GLY A 206 16.32 -25.58 -11.56
N LYS A 207 16.44 -24.86 -10.44
CA LYS A 207 15.79 -25.22 -9.15
C LYS A 207 14.29 -25.46 -9.29
N THR A 208 13.58 -24.48 -9.88
CA THR A 208 12.14 -24.58 -10.12
C THR A 208 11.83 -25.76 -11.03
N THR A 209 12.63 -25.99 -12.07
CA THR A 209 12.48 -27.12 -13.00
C THR A 209 12.56 -28.47 -12.28
N LEU A 210 13.57 -28.66 -11.42
CA LEU A 210 13.74 -29.87 -10.62
C LEU A 210 12.54 -30.10 -9.68
N VAL A 211 12.14 -29.07 -8.93
CA VAL A 211 11.03 -29.17 -7.97
C VAL A 211 9.70 -29.40 -8.69
N THR A 212 9.46 -28.74 -9.84
CA THR A 212 8.27 -28.98 -10.66
C THR A 212 8.22 -30.42 -11.15
N ASN A 213 9.34 -30.99 -11.61
CA ASN A 213 9.40 -32.38 -12.08
C ASN A 213 9.03 -33.37 -10.96
N VAL A 214 9.59 -33.21 -9.76
CA VAL A 214 9.25 -34.05 -8.59
C VAL A 214 7.80 -33.85 -8.18
N TYR A 215 7.35 -32.60 -8.05
CA TYR A 215 5.98 -32.28 -7.62
C TYR A 215 4.94 -32.90 -8.55
N GLU A 216 5.09 -32.77 -9.88
CA GLU A 216 4.12 -33.28 -10.84
C GLU A 216 4.00 -34.82 -10.82
N ARG A 217 5.07 -35.52 -10.48
CA ARG A 217 5.11 -36.98 -10.33
C ARG A 217 4.48 -37.44 -9.02
N GLU A 218 4.83 -36.78 -7.93
CA GLU A 218 4.51 -37.24 -6.58
C GLU A 218 3.17 -36.71 -6.06
N LYS A 219 2.62 -35.63 -6.65
CA LYS A 219 1.38 -34.98 -6.16
C LYS A 219 0.19 -35.94 -6.01
N ILE A 220 0.12 -36.99 -6.83
CA ILE A 220 -0.95 -38.00 -6.79
C ILE A 220 -0.92 -38.86 -5.52
N ASN A 221 0.23 -38.93 -4.84
CA ASN A 221 0.41 -39.69 -3.61
C ASN A 221 -0.02 -38.90 -2.36
N PHE A 222 -0.42 -37.64 -2.52
CA PHE A 222 -0.87 -36.76 -1.43
C PHE A 222 -2.36 -36.47 -1.55
N SER A 223 -3.10 -36.56 -0.43
CA SER A 223 -4.55 -36.28 -0.39
C SER A 223 -4.89 -34.82 -0.74
N ALA A 224 -3.95 -33.90 -0.52
CA ALA A 224 -4.07 -32.49 -0.83
C ALA A 224 -2.70 -31.95 -1.22
N HIS A 225 -2.65 -31.18 -2.30
CA HIS A 225 -1.41 -30.57 -2.79
C HIS A 225 -1.70 -29.21 -3.41
N ALA A 226 -0.75 -28.27 -3.32
CA ALA A 226 -0.87 -26.97 -3.95
C ALA A 226 0.47 -26.44 -4.42
N TRP A 227 0.50 -25.92 -5.65
CA TRP A 227 1.64 -25.18 -6.19
C TRP A 227 1.41 -23.68 -6.00
N MET A 228 2.30 -22.97 -5.33
CA MET A 228 2.19 -21.53 -5.13
C MET A 228 3.40 -20.79 -5.70
N VAL A 229 3.11 -19.74 -6.47
CA VAL A 229 4.13 -18.75 -6.88
C VAL A 229 3.98 -17.56 -5.94
N VAL A 230 5.07 -17.23 -5.24
CA VAL A 230 5.14 -16.06 -4.34
C VAL A 230 5.99 -15.00 -5.01
N SER A 231 5.36 -13.88 -5.34
CA SER A 231 6.03 -12.70 -5.90
C SER A 231 6.85 -11.96 -4.84
N GLN A 232 7.78 -11.10 -5.26
CA GLN A 232 8.53 -10.22 -4.33
C GLN A 232 7.61 -9.33 -3.49
N THR A 233 6.47 -8.90 -4.07
CA THR A 233 5.40 -8.20 -3.35
C THR A 233 4.23 -9.16 -3.14
N TYR A 234 3.82 -9.33 -1.88
CA TYR A 234 2.69 -10.17 -1.51
C TYR A 234 2.05 -9.70 -0.21
N THR A 235 0.79 -10.08 0.00
CA THR A 235 0.11 -9.97 1.30
C THR A 235 -0.22 -11.36 1.82
N VAL A 236 -0.12 -11.55 3.14
CA VAL A 236 -0.39 -12.84 3.78
C VAL A 236 -1.84 -13.30 3.51
N ASP A 237 -2.80 -12.38 3.58
CA ASP A 237 -4.21 -12.67 3.27
C ASP A 237 -4.40 -13.18 1.83
N ALA A 238 -3.79 -12.54 0.84
CA ALA A 238 -3.89 -12.97 -0.55
C ALA A 238 -3.26 -14.36 -0.78
N LEU A 239 -2.09 -14.62 -0.18
CA LEU A 239 -1.44 -15.93 -0.26
C LEU A 239 -2.28 -17.03 0.40
N LEU A 240 -2.82 -16.79 1.59
CA LEU A 240 -3.67 -17.75 2.30
C LEU A 240 -4.95 -18.05 1.53
N ARG A 241 -5.62 -17.03 0.95
CA ARG A 241 -6.79 -17.24 0.08
C ARG A 241 -6.44 -18.07 -1.16
N LYS A 242 -5.29 -17.79 -1.78
CA LYS A 242 -4.81 -18.54 -2.96
C LYS A 242 -4.50 -20.00 -2.59
N LEU A 243 -3.90 -20.24 -1.43
CA LEU A 243 -3.65 -21.58 -0.92
C LEU A 243 -4.95 -22.34 -0.69
N LEU A 244 -5.90 -21.75 0.04
CA LEU A 244 -7.22 -22.35 0.32
C LEU A 244 -7.93 -22.75 -0.97
N TRP A 245 -7.93 -21.87 -1.97
CA TRP A 245 -8.49 -22.18 -3.29
C TRP A 245 -7.81 -23.37 -3.97
N LYS A 246 -6.47 -23.44 -3.93
CA LYS A 246 -5.69 -24.50 -4.60
C LYS A 246 -5.78 -25.86 -3.91
N VAL A 247 -5.92 -25.90 -2.58
CA VAL A 247 -6.07 -27.15 -1.81
C VAL A 247 -7.51 -27.69 -1.86
N GLY A 248 -8.40 -27.09 -2.67
CA GLY A 248 -9.76 -27.56 -2.85
C GLY A 248 -10.75 -27.08 -1.77
N TYR A 249 -10.38 -26.06 -0.98
CA TYR A 249 -11.33 -25.39 -0.09
C TYR A 249 -12.30 -24.56 -0.92
N THR A 250 -13.39 -25.20 -1.35
CA THR A 250 -14.57 -24.50 -1.87
C THR A 250 -15.19 -23.70 -0.74
N LYS A 251 -15.62 -22.46 -1.03
CA LYS A 251 -16.29 -21.57 -0.08
C LYS A 251 -17.35 -22.40 0.67
N PRO A 252 -17.24 -22.59 2.00
CA PRO A 252 -18.15 -23.47 2.71
C PRO A 252 -19.56 -22.93 2.49
N PRO A 253 -20.54 -23.80 2.17
CA PRO A 253 -21.91 -23.34 1.99
C PRO A 253 -22.34 -22.61 3.27
N LEU A 254 -23.15 -21.55 3.14
CA LEU A 254 -23.61 -20.74 4.28
C LEU A 254 -24.35 -21.59 5.34
N SER A 255 -24.84 -22.77 4.95
CA SER A 255 -25.39 -23.79 5.86
C SER A 255 -24.36 -24.34 6.84
N THR A 256 -23.09 -24.46 6.48
CA THR A 256 -22.03 -24.92 7.39
C THR A 256 -21.72 -23.87 8.44
N LEU A 257 -21.68 -22.58 8.05
CA LEU A 257 -21.47 -21.46 8.97
C LEU A 257 -22.58 -21.37 10.03
N SER A 258 -23.80 -21.76 9.65
CA SER A 258 -24.97 -21.77 10.53
C SER A 258 -24.82 -22.67 11.75
N ASN A 259 -23.98 -23.72 11.66
CA ASN A 259 -23.77 -24.69 12.73
C ASN A 259 -22.56 -24.38 13.62
N MET A 260 -21.81 -23.30 13.36
CA MET A 260 -20.65 -22.94 14.16
C MET A 260 -21.07 -22.37 15.52
N PRO A 261 -20.79 -23.05 16.66
CA PRO A 261 -21.37 -22.71 17.95
C PRO A 261 -20.80 -21.41 18.54
N LEU A 262 -19.56 -21.05 18.20
CA LEU A 262 -18.85 -19.88 18.72
C LEU A 262 -18.72 -18.74 17.69
N LEU A 263 -19.47 -18.79 16.60
CA LEU A 263 -19.39 -17.77 15.56
C LEU A 263 -19.95 -16.45 16.08
N SER A 264 -19.09 -15.47 16.37
CA SER A 264 -19.49 -14.15 16.89
C SER A 264 -19.50 -13.04 15.84
N GLY A 265 -18.72 -13.23 14.77
CA GLY A 265 -18.60 -12.29 13.67
C GLY A 265 -18.54 -12.98 12.32
N LEU A 266 -19.27 -12.44 11.35
CA LEU A 266 -19.30 -12.94 9.98
C LEU A 266 -19.09 -11.81 8.98
N LEU A 267 -18.11 -11.98 8.10
CA LEU A 267 -17.88 -11.12 6.94
C LEU A 267 -18.19 -11.90 5.66
N LEU A 268 -19.13 -11.40 4.87
CA LEU A 268 -19.46 -11.93 3.55
C LEU A 268 -19.13 -10.87 2.49
N SER A 269 -18.24 -11.24 1.56
CA SER A 269 -17.88 -10.39 0.42
C SER A 269 -18.18 -11.13 -0.87
N ALA A 270 -18.92 -10.46 -1.74
CA ALA A 270 -18.98 -10.70 -3.16
C ALA A 270 -17.63 -10.34 -3.82
N LYS A 271 -17.41 -10.87 -5.02
CA LYS A 271 -16.25 -10.59 -5.87
C LYS A 271 -16.27 -9.17 -6.40
N ASP A 272 -17.47 -8.67 -6.72
CA ASP A 272 -17.73 -7.32 -7.22
C ASP A 272 -19.11 -6.83 -6.77
N GLU A 273 -19.47 -5.60 -7.15
CA GLU A 273 -20.72 -4.96 -6.75
C GLU A 273 -21.98 -5.52 -7.43
N ASN A 274 -21.82 -6.34 -8.47
CA ASN A 274 -22.92 -6.90 -9.25
C ASN A 274 -23.26 -8.35 -8.87
N GLU A 275 -22.41 -9.01 -8.08
CA GLU A 275 -22.67 -10.37 -7.61
C GLU A 275 -23.66 -10.33 -6.42
N PRO A 276 -24.85 -10.94 -6.55
CA PRO A 276 -25.82 -11.01 -5.47
C PRO A 276 -25.40 -12.05 -4.43
N LEU A 277 -25.52 -11.68 -3.15
CA LEU A 277 -25.34 -12.61 -2.04
C LEU A 277 -26.68 -13.24 -1.65
N CYS A 278 -26.75 -14.57 -1.67
CA CYS A 278 -27.93 -15.31 -1.24
C CYS A 278 -27.80 -15.71 0.24
N PHE A 279 -28.70 -15.22 1.10
CA PHE A 279 -28.68 -15.50 2.55
C PHE A 279 -29.64 -16.62 2.97
N GLN A 280 -30.38 -17.23 2.04
CA GLN A 280 -31.43 -18.22 2.34
C GLN A 280 -30.92 -19.40 3.17
N ALA A 281 -29.69 -19.85 2.91
CA ALA A 281 -29.06 -20.96 3.62
C ALA A 281 -28.39 -20.56 4.95
N LEU A 282 -28.28 -19.26 5.26
CA LEU A 282 -27.68 -18.78 6.50
C LEU A 282 -28.73 -18.69 7.61
N LYS A 283 -28.73 -19.70 8.49
CA LYS A 283 -29.64 -19.85 9.62
C LYS A 283 -28.86 -20.07 10.93
N PRO A 284 -28.23 -19.01 11.48
CA PRO A 284 -27.35 -19.16 12.64
C PRO A 284 -28.06 -19.86 13.79
N ARG A 285 -27.45 -20.92 14.31
CA ARG A 285 -27.88 -21.57 15.56
C ARG A 285 -27.24 -20.94 16.79
N SER A 286 -26.01 -20.43 16.62
CA SER A 286 -25.31 -19.71 17.69
C SER A 286 -25.99 -18.38 17.96
N THR A 287 -26.19 -18.07 19.24
CA THR A 287 -26.69 -16.75 19.69
C THR A 287 -25.58 -15.71 19.83
N GLU A 288 -24.32 -16.14 19.70
CA GLU A 288 -23.14 -15.28 19.82
C GLU A 288 -22.89 -14.44 18.56
N LEU A 289 -23.51 -14.78 17.42
CA LEU A 289 -23.33 -14.03 16.17
C LEU A 289 -23.98 -12.65 16.29
N HIS A 290 -23.20 -11.67 16.72
CA HIS A 290 -23.65 -10.30 16.97
C HIS A 290 -23.08 -9.30 15.96
N ARG A 291 -22.06 -9.70 15.18
CA ARG A 291 -21.38 -8.84 14.19
C ARG A 291 -21.54 -9.39 12.77
N LEU A 292 -22.13 -8.59 11.88
CA LEU A 292 -22.31 -8.93 10.48
C LEU A 292 -21.76 -7.83 9.58
N ILE A 293 -20.88 -8.20 8.65
CA ILE A 293 -20.30 -7.32 7.65
C ILE A 293 -20.60 -7.91 6.28
N ILE A 294 -21.27 -7.15 5.42
CA ILE A 294 -21.66 -7.61 4.10
C ILE A 294 -21.18 -6.62 3.05
N ARG A 295 -20.53 -7.14 2.02
CA ARG A 295 -20.12 -6.40 0.83
C ARG A 295 -20.64 -7.13 -0.40
N GLY A 296 -21.61 -6.56 -1.10
CA GLY A 296 -22.22 -7.19 -2.27
C GLY A 296 -23.69 -6.87 -2.40
N GLN A 297 -24.24 -7.16 -3.58
CA GLN A 297 -25.61 -6.82 -3.91
C GLN A 297 -26.60 -7.68 -3.11
N TRP A 298 -27.71 -7.06 -2.72
CA TRP A 298 -28.82 -7.76 -2.07
C TRP A 298 -29.92 -8.02 -3.08
N ALA A 299 -30.48 -9.22 -3.04
CA ALA A 299 -31.70 -9.54 -3.77
C ALA A 299 -32.92 -8.99 -3.03
N ASN A 300 -34.02 -8.76 -3.74
CA ASN A 300 -35.29 -8.41 -3.11
C ASN A 300 -35.72 -9.49 -2.09
N GLY A 301 -36.29 -9.06 -0.96
CA GLY A 301 -36.68 -9.95 0.13
C GLY A 301 -35.52 -10.45 1.00
N THR A 302 -34.30 -9.90 0.83
CA THR A 302 -33.15 -10.32 1.66
C THR A 302 -33.41 -10.17 3.16
N LEU A 303 -34.13 -9.12 3.57
CA LEU A 303 -34.49 -8.88 4.97
C LEU A 303 -35.44 -9.92 5.56
N ASP A 304 -36.13 -10.72 4.73
CA ASP A 304 -37.00 -11.79 5.20
C ASP A 304 -36.22 -13.06 5.63
N TYR A 305 -34.93 -13.13 5.29
CA TYR A 305 -34.12 -14.30 5.60
C TYR A 305 -33.79 -14.40 7.11
N PRO A 306 -33.53 -15.62 7.62
CA PRO A 306 -33.41 -15.87 9.06
C PRO A 306 -32.34 -15.04 9.79
N ILE A 307 -31.23 -14.73 9.12
CA ILE A 307 -30.17 -13.87 9.66
C ILE A 307 -30.65 -12.44 9.99
N PHE A 308 -31.62 -11.90 9.25
CA PHE A 308 -32.17 -10.55 9.46
C PHE A 308 -33.53 -10.54 10.15
N ARG A 309 -34.23 -11.69 10.20
CA ARG A 309 -35.56 -11.80 10.81
C ARG A 309 -35.51 -12.44 12.20
N SER A 310 -35.24 -13.74 12.27
CA SER A 310 -35.24 -14.47 13.55
C SER A 310 -34.01 -14.20 14.41
N HIS A 311 -32.88 -13.87 13.76
CA HIS A 311 -31.59 -13.61 14.42
C HIS A 311 -31.33 -12.13 14.73
N SER A 312 -32.23 -11.24 14.29
CA SER A 312 -32.11 -9.77 14.48
C SER A 312 -31.87 -9.36 15.93
N LYS A 313 -32.50 -10.05 16.88
CA LYS A 313 -32.39 -9.75 18.31
C LYS A 313 -30.97 -9.85 18.86
N TYR A 314 -30.11 -10.66 18.24
CA TYR A 314 -28.71 -10.86 18.64
C TYR A 314 -27.75 -9.96 17.87
N LEU A 315 -28.14 -9.45 16.70
CA LEU A 315 -27.29 -8.56 15.92
C LEU A 315 -27.12 -7.21 16.61
N LYS A 316 -25.86 -6.82 16.84
CA LYS A 316 -25.46 -5.56 17.46
C LYS A 316 -24.63 -4.67 16.54
N TYR A 317 -23.94 -5.27 15.58
CA TYR A 317 -23.08 -4.57 14.64
C TYR A 317 -23.43 -4.98 13.22
N LEU A 318 -23.80 -4.01 12.39
CA LEU A 318 -24.05 -4.20 10.96
C LEU A 318 -23.22 -3.21 10.14
N ALA A 319 -22.49 -3.72 9.15
CA ALA A 319 -21.87 -2.89 8.13
C ALA A 319 -22.22 -3.43 6.73
N LEU A 320 -22.80 -2.57 5.90
CA LEU A 320 -23.25 -2.88 4.55
C LEU A 320 -22.45 -2.06 3.55
N SER A 321 -21.99 -2.71 2.49
CA SER A 321 -21.43 -2.06 1.31
C SER A 321 -21.98 -2.66 0.03
N TRP A 322 -22.15 -1.83 -1.00
CA TRP A 322 -22.60 -2.26 -2.33
C TRP A 322 -23.99 -2.91 -2.36
N CYS A 323 -24.84 -2.62 -1.37
CA CYS A 323 -26.21 -3.15 -1.35
C CYS A 323 -27.18 -2.13 -1.93
N HIS A 324 -28.11 -2.60 -2.77
CA HIS A 324 -29.21 -1.81 -3.31
C HIS A 324 -30.50 -2.21 -2.58
N LEU A 325 -30.98 -1.33 -1.71
CA LEU A 325 -32.19 -1.57 -0.90
C LEU A 325 -33.46 -0.97 -1.55
N GLY A 326 -33.36 -0.48 -2.79
CA GLY A 326 -34.47 0.12 -3.54
C GLY A 326 -34.84 1.51 -3.05
N GLU A 327 -35.38 1.61 -1.83
CA GLU A 327 -35.93 2.84 -1.23
C GLU A 327 -35.00 3.42 -0.14
N ASP A 328 -35.56 3.89 0.98
CA ASP A 328 -34.83 4.39 2.14
C ASP A 328 -34.25 3.24 2.97
N PRO A 329 -32.92 3.02 2.94
CA PRO A 329 -32.29 1.94 3.69
C PRO A 329 -32.43 2.11 5.20
N LEU A 330 -32.54 3.33 5.73
CA LEU A 330 -32.64 3.54 7.18
C LEU A 330 -34.01 3.11 7.70
N GLY A 331 -35.10 3.49 7.04
CA GLY A 331 -36.46 3.03 7.40
C GLY A 331 -36.61 1.51 7.29
N MET A 332 -36.11 0.91 6.21
CA MET A 332 -36.16 -0.55 6.03
C MET A 332 -35.37 -1.31 7.10
N LEU A 333 -34.17 -0.84 7.44
CA LEU A 333 -33.35 -1.49 8.46
C LEU A 333 -33.89 -1.25 9.87
N ALA A 334 -34.45 -0.08 10.16
CA ALA A 334 -35.02 0.24 11.47
C ALA A 334 -36.16 -0.71 11.84
N SER A 335 -37.03 -1.05 10.88
CA SER A 335 -38.16 -1.97 11.08
C SER A 335 -37.76 -3.43 11.33
N HIS A 336 -36.57 -3.85 10.88
CA HIS A 336 -36.11 -5.25 10.99
C HIS A 336 -35.03 -5.45 12.06
N LEU A 337 -34.18 -4.44 12.30
CA LEU A 337 -32.92 -4.56 13.03
C LEU A 337 -32.80 -3.49 14.14
N SER A 338 -33.82 -3.37 14.97
CA SER A 338 -33.91 -2.35 16.03
C SER A 338 -32.87 -2.51 17.16
N ASN A 339 -32.31 -3.71 17.34
CA ASN A 339 -31.34 -4.04 18.41
C ASN A 339 -29.88 -3.62 18.13
N LEU A 340 -29.62 -3.01 16.97
CA LEU A 340 -28.29 -2.57 16.57
C LEU A 340 -27.74 -1.48 17.49
N THR A 341 -26.43 -1.59 17.76
CA THR A 341 -25.61 -0.58 18.47
C THR A 341 -24.65 0.15 17.53
N TYR A 342 -24.33 -0.48 16.39
CA TYR A 342 -23.50 0.09 15.35
C TYR A 342 -24.09 -0.23 13.98
N LEU A 343 -24.24 0.80 13.14
CA LEU A 343 -24.69 0.69 11.75
C LEU A 343 -23.77 1.49 10.84
N ARG A 344 -23.28 0.86 9.78
CA ARG A 344 -22.53 1.52 8.71
C ARG A 344 -23.12 1.18 7.35
N LEU A 345 -23.43 2.21 6.56
CA LEU A 345 -23.81 2.13 5.16
C LEU A 345 -22.72 2.78 4.31
N ASN A 346 -22.16 2.04 3.36
CA ASN A 346 -20.97 2.49 2.63
C ASN A 346 -21.00 2.14 1.14
N ASN A 347 -20.87 3.13 0.26
CA ASN A 347 -20.86 2.90 -1.19
C ASN A 347 -22.14 2.20 -1.66
N MET A 348 -23.28 2.87 -1.45
CA MET A 348 -24.61 2.32 -1.70
C MET A 348 -25.46 3.33 -2.48
N HIS A 349 -26.23 2.82 -3.44
CA HIS A 349 -27.30 3.56 -4.10
C HIS A 349 -28.60 3.43 -3.31
N SER A 350 -29.30 4.55 -3.09
CA SER A 350 -30.50 4.64 -2.24
C SER A 350 -31.48 5.69 -2.75
N ALA A 351 -32.62 5.82 -2.07
CA ALA A 351 -33.48 6.99 -2.21
C ALA A 351 -32.73 8.31 -1.93
N GLU A 352 -33.23 9.40 -2.51
CA GLU A 352 -32.69 10.74 -2.34
C GLU A 352 -32.85 11.29 -0.91
N THR A 353 -33.94 10.89 -0.25
CA THR A 353 -34.25 11.27 1.13
C THR A 353 -34.14 10.06 2.04
N LEU A 354 -33.37 10.21 3.11
CA LEU A 354 -33.30 9.23 4.20
C LEU A 354 -34.11 9.74 5.40
N VAL A 355 -34.93 8.87 5.97
CA VAL A 355 -35.82 9.19 7.10
C VAL A 355 -35.51 8.27 8.27
N LEU A 356 -35.29 8.89 9.43
CA LEU A 356 -35.21 8.22 10.71
C LEU A 356 -36.47 8.59 11.50
N ASP A 357 -37.43 7.67 11.52
CA ASP A 357 -38.68 7.82 12.28
C ASP A 357 -38.44 7.83 13.80
N ALA A 358 -39.44 8.27 14.56
CA ALA A 358 -39.37 8.45 16.02
C ALA A 358 -38.91 7.19 16.78
N GLU A 359 -39.18 5.99 16.26
CA GLU A 359 -38.79 4.72 16.89
C GLU A 359 -37.53 4.10 16.24
N ALA A 360 -36.86 4.82 15.35
CA ALA A 360 -35.73 4.29 14.59
C ALA A 360 -34.50 4.07 15.50
N PHE A 361 -34.05 2.81 15.52
CA PHE A 361 -32.86 2.31 16.19
C PHE A 361 -32.68 2.80 17.65
N PRO A 362 -33.50 2.30 18.60
CA PRO A 362 -33.52 2.77 19.99
C PRO A 362 -32.20 2.58 20.75
N TYR A 363 -31.34 1.64 20.32
CA TYR A 363 -30.08 1.31 21.00
C TYR A 363 -28.82 1.71 20.21
N LEU A 364 -28.97 2.41 19.08
CA LEU A 364 -27.85 2.72 18.20
C LEU A 364 -26.93 3.75 18.84
N LYS A 365 -25.65 3.40 18.98
CA LYS A 365 -24.60 4.29 19.50
C LYS A 365 -23.79 4.94 18.39
N THR A 366 -23.68 4.29 17.24
CA THR A 366 -22.89 4.80 16.12
C THR A 366 -23.58 4.55 14.79
N LEU A 367 -23.75 5.64 14.03
CA LEU A 367 -24.26 5.63 12.66
C LEU A 367 -23.21 6.21 11.73
N VAL A 368 -22.87 5.46 10.68
CA VAL A 368 -21.92 5.88 9.64
C VAL A 368 -22.60 5.81 8.28
N LEU A 369 -22.75 6.95 7.61
CA LEU A 369 -23.21 7.06 6.23
C LEU A 369 -22.02 7.53 5.38
N ASN A 370 -21.55 6.70 4.46
CA ASN A 370 -20.37 7.03 3.67
C ASN A 370 -20.55 6.70 2.20
N LYS A 371 -20.10 7.59 1.30
CA LYS A 371 -20.17 7.37 -0.16
C LYS A 371 -21.59 6.96 -0.60
N MET A 372 -22.57 7.82 -0.36
CA MET A 372 -23.95 7.61 -0.79
C MET A 372 -24.32 8.72 -1.80
N PRO A 373 -24.07 8.52 -3.11
CA PRO A 373 -24.08 9.60 -4.09
C PRO A 373 -25.47 10.19 -4.37
N ASP A 374 -26.53 9.46 -4.04
CA ASP A 374 -27.91 9.83 -4.35
C ASP A 374 -28.57 10.71 -3.28
N VAL A 375 -28.09 10.63 -2.04
CA VAL A 375 -28.71 11.27 -0.88
C VAL A 375 -28.53 12.79 -0.93
N ASN A 376 -29.65 13.52 -0.97
CA ASN A 376 -29.70 14.98 -0.94
C ASN A 376 -30.36 15.54 0.34
N GLN A 377 -31.12 14.71 1.07
CA GLN A 377 -31.81 15.11 2.29
C GLN A 377 -31.80 14.00 3.34
N ILE A 378 -31.63 14.39 4.60
CA ILE A 378 -31.75 13.50 5.76
C ILE A 378 -32.71 14.14 6.76
N LYS A 379 -33.70 13.37 7.22
CA LYS A 379 -34.70 13.79 8.20
C LYS A 379 -34.63 12.90 9.43
N ILE A 380 -34.46 13.52 10.59
CA ILE A 380 -34.44 12.87 11.90
C ILE A 380 -35.69 13.35 12.63
N MET A 381 -36.64 12.45 12.84
CA MET A 381 -37.87 12.76 13.57
C MET A 381 -37.59 12.80 15.08
N ASP A 382 -38.39 13.57 15.81
CA ASP A 382 -38.29 13.61 17.27
C ASP A 382 -38.46 12.21 17.88
N GLY A 383 -37.55 11.85 18.78
CA GLY A 383 -37.49 10.53 19.40
C GLY A 383 -36.53 9.55 18.71
N ALA A 384 -36.15 9.80 17.45
CA ALA A 384 -35.23 8.94 16.72
C ALA A 384 -33.84 8.91 17.37
N LEU A 385 -33.16 7.75 17.31
CA LEU A 385 -31.77 7.59 17.75
C LEU A 385 -31.48 8.08 19.19
N PRO A 386 -32.25 7.69 20.22
CA PRO A 386 -32.15 8.26 21.56
C PRO A 386 -30.79 8.01 22.24
N CYS A 387 -30.09 6.93 21.87
CA CYS A 387 -28.79 6.54 22.44
C CYS A 387 -27.57 6.90 21.57
N ILE A 388 -27.73 7.69 20.51
CA ILE A 388 -26.64 7.94 19.56
C ILE A 388 -25.50 8.73 20.19
N GLU A 389 -24.29 8.19 20.12
CA GLU A 389 -23.07 8.84 20.64
C GLU A 389 -22.21 9.39 19.50
N GLY A 390 -22.23 8.76 18.32
CA GLY A 390 -21.42 9.14 17.15
C GLY A 390 -22.21 9.10 15.85
N LEU A 391 -22.24 10.23 15.13
CA LEU A 391 -22.84 10.36 13.81
C LEU A 391 -21.78 10.81 12.80
N TYR A 392 -21.54 9.97 11.79
CA TYR A 392 -20.49 10.18 10.79
C TYR A 392 -21.10 10.15 9.41
N ILE A 393 -21.12 11.30 8.73
CA ILE A 393 -21.65 11.44 7.38
C ILE A 393 -20.52 11.96 6.49
N ALA A 394 -20.11 11.15 5.52
CA ALA A 394 -18.96 11.47 4.68
C ALA A 394 -19.19 11.14 3.20
N SER A 395 -18.67 11.98 2.31
CA SER A 395 -18.74 11.74 0.86
C SER A 395 -20.18 11.60 0.34
N LEU A 396 -21.08 12.50 0.76
CA LEU A 396 -22.44 12.65 0.23
C LEU A 396 -22.51 13.95 -0.61
N PRO A 397 -22.18 13.90 -1.91
CA PRO A 397 -21.96 15.10 -2.72
C PRO A 397 -23.22 15.93 -2.98
N LYS A 398 -24.42 15.34 -2.91
CA LYS A 398 -25.70 16.03 -3.13
C LYS A 398 -26.32 16.60 -1.85
N LEU A 399 -25.81 16.23 -0.67
CA LEU A 399 -26.34 16.70 0.61
C LEU A 399 -25.91 18.15 0.84
N ASN A 400 -26.80 19.08 0.51
CA ASN A 400 -26.55 20.53 0.60
C ASN A 400 -27.20 21.21 1.81
N LYS A 401 -28.19 20.58 2.44
CA LYS A 401 -28.90 21.08 3.62
C LYS A 401 -28.44 20.35 4.87
N VAL A 402 -28.44 21.06 6.01
CA VAL A 402 -28.25 20.45 7.33
C VAL A 402 -29.36 19.41 7.55
N PRO A 403 -29.03 18.19 8.02
CA PRO A 403 -30.04 17.19 8.35
C PRO A 403 -31.09 17.74 9.32
N GLN A 404 -32.37 17.61 8.97
CA GLN A 404 -33.46 18.14 9.79
C GLN A 404 -33.54 17.34 11.10
N GLY A 405 -33.64 18.04 12.23
CA GLY A 405 -33.75 17.41 13.55
C GLY A 405 -32.42 16.92 14.12
N ILE A 406 -31.28 17.24 13.49
CA ILE A 406 -29.97 16.85 14.02
C ILE A 406 -29.66 17.46 15.38
N GLU A 407 -30.23 18.63 15.68
CA GLU A 407 -30.11 19.30 16.98
C GLU A 407 -30.87 18.60 18.11
N SER A 408 -31.86 17.75 17.81
CA SER A 408 -32.62 17.02 18.84
C SER A 408 -31.86 15.81 19.42
N LEU A 409 -30.72 15.45 18.81
CA LEU A 409 -29.85 14.36 19.25
C LEU A 409 -29.06 14.75 20.51
N SER A 410 -29.71 14.63 21.67
CA SER A 410 -29.16 15.04 22.97
C SER A 410 -27.99 14.17 23.47
N SER A 411 -27.94 12.89 23.10
CA SER A 411 -26.88 11.95 23.50
C SER A 411 -25.59 12.07 22.67
N LEU A 412 -25.60 12.88 21.62
CA LEU A 412 -24.54 12.92 20.61
C LEU A 412 -23.25 13.53 21.18
N LYS A 413 -22.15 12.80 21.07
CA LYS A 413 -20.81 13.22 21.53
C LYS A 413 -19.89 13.59 20.38
N LYS A 414 -20.04 12.93 19.24
CA LYS A 414 -19.20 13.10 18.05
C LYS A 414 -20.04 13.25 16.80
N LEU A 415 -19.80 14.32 16.05
CA LEU A 415 -20.48 14.62 14.79
C LEU A 415 -19.45 14.97 13.72
N TRP A 416 -19.29 14.13 12.71
CA TRP A 416 -18.42 14.42 11.56
C TRP A 416 -19.24 14.47 10.28
N LEU A 417 -19.17 15.60 9.58
CA LEU A 417 -19.90 15.91 8.36
C LEU A 417 -18.88 16.36 7.31
N THR A 418 -18.21 15.42 6.63
CA THR A 418 -17.03 15.73 5.79
C THR A 418 -17.26 15.41 4.32
N SER A 419 -16.64 16.17 3.42
CA SER A 419 -16.74 15.92 1.97
C SER A 419 -18.20 15.87 1.48
N LEU A 420 -19.01 16.82 1.95
CA LEU A 420 -20.41 17.01 1.53
C LEU A 420 -20.49 18.00 0.35
N HIS A 421 -21.70 18.42 -0.04
CA HIS A 421 -21.88 19.44 -1.06
C HIS A 421 -21.12 20.73 -0.71
N LYS A 422 -20.56 21.42 -1.72
CA LYS A 422 -19.75 22.64 -1.54
C LYS A 422 -20.43 23.74 -0.70
N ASP A 423 -21.75 23.86 -0.83
CA ASP A 423 -22.54 24.88 -0.13
C ASP A 423 -22.99 24.44 1.27
N PHE A 424 -22.72 23.19 1.67
CA PHE A 424 -23.16 22.65 2.96
C PHE A 424 -22.63 23.48 4.13
N LYS A 425 -21.36 23.91 4.07
CA LYS A 425 -20.76 24.73 5.13
C LYS A 425 -21.42 26.10 5.27
N ILE A 426 -21.88 26.68 4.16
CA ILE A 426 -22.63 27.94 4.17
C ILE A 426 -23.98 27.73 4.86
N GLN A 427 -24.68 26.63 4.54
CA GLN A 427 -25.94 26.27 5.18
C GLN A 427 -25.76 25.98 6.68
N TRP A 428 -24.70 25.26 7.05
CA TRP A 428 -24.36 24.99 8.45
C TRP A 428 -24.21 26.28 9.27
N ASN A 429 -23.44 27.24 8.74
CA ASN A 429 -23.23 28.53 9.39
C ASN A 429 -24.51 29.38 9.42
N GLY A 430 -25.23 29.47 8.29
CA GLY A 430 -26.45 30.26 8.18
C GLY A 430 -27.58 29.80 9.11
N ASN A 431 -27.61 28.51 9.48
CA ASN A 431 -28.57 27.95 10.43
C ASN A 431 -28.13 28.08 11.91
N GLY A 432 -26.97 28.70 12.17
CA GLY A 432 -26.45 28.89 13.53
C GLY A 432 -26.06 27.57 14.23
N MET A 433 -25.72 26.53 13.47
CA MET A 433 -25.56 25.18 14.01
C MET A 433 -24.43 25.05 15.05
N HIS A 434 -23.41 25.91 15.00
CA HIS A 434 -22.38 25.96 16.04
C HIS A 434 -22.94 26.22 17.44
N GLN A 435 -23.97 27.06 17.56
CA GLN A 435 -24.62 27.35 18.84
C GLN A 435 -25.60 26.25 19.24
N LYS A 436 -26.31 25.66 18.26
CA LYS A 436 -27.26 24.58 18.50
C LYS A 436 -26.61 23.25 18.90
N MET A 437 -25.31 23.07 18.61
CA MET A 437 -24.58 21.83 18.84
C MET A 437 -23.52 21.94 19.94
N LEU A 438 -23.65 22.90 20.86
CA LEU A 438 -22.70 23.12 21.96
C LEU A 438 -22.57 21.94 22.92
N HIS A 439 -23.60 21.09 23.02
CA HIS A 439 -23.58 19.86 23.82
C HIS A 439 -22.72 18.75 23.20
N VAL A 440 -22.36 18.86 21.92
CA VAL A 440 -21.58 17.85 21.20
C VAL A 440 -20.08 18.14 21.36
N ALA A 441 -19.37 17.22 22.04
CA ALA A 441 -17.96 17.41 22.40
C ALA A 441 -17.02 17.54 21.20
N GLU A 442 -17.29 16.84 20.10
CA GLU A 442 -16.45 16.87 18.89
C GLU A 442 -17.30 17.07 17.64
N VAL A 443 -17.17 18.23 16.99
CA VAL A 443 -17.85 18.54 15.73
C VAL A 443 -16.82 18.82 14.64
N ARG A 444 -16.91 18.11 13.52
CA ARG A 444 -16.09 18.33 12.31
C ARG A 444 -17.01 18.56 11.11
N ILE A 445 -16.83 19.69 10.42
CA ILE A 445 -17.61 20.12 9.24
C ILE A 445 -16.67 20.35 8.07
#